data_AF-A0A2D7BUW1-F1
#
_entry.id   AF-A0A2D7BUW1-F1
#
_cell.length_a   1.000
_cell.length_b   1.000
_cell.length_c   1.000
_cell.angle_alpha   90.00
_cell.angle_beta   90.00
_cell.angle_gamma   90.00
#
_symmetry.space_group_name_H-M   'P 1'
#
loop_
_entity.id
_entity.type
_entity.pdbx_description
1 polymer ?
#
loop_
_entity_poly.entity_id
_entity_poly.type
_entity_poly.pdbx_seq_one_letter_code
_entity_poly.pdbx_strand_id
1 'polypeptide(L)'
;MARTLKNDFRTATDATRFGGQFPTFYKDLGNFTGNLPLARGGTGGTTSSTARTSLEVYSKSEVDQKVATVNNPNGTYNIILNGSNSVTVGTSSISLAISNNNVVVASSSGMDITGNLTVSGTIDGVTNAASKASTAFGWGDHSIVGYLTSVPNNSLNQLTDVTIQTNPTAGQFLIYDSTNADFRVGSLDLSGQSINNLSDVDTASSPPVTGDLMKWNGSNWVPDKDLSNAVQTINDLNDVNTVNIVPINNSILAWSGSQWIPKNINTLVSSSLSLTDLSVDFGEVS
;
A
#
# COMPACT_ATOMS: atom_id res chain seq x y z
N MET A 1 65.48 51.75 89.06
CA MET A 1 64.31 50.86 89.21
C MET A 1 64.00 50.20 87.86
N ALA A 2 64.73 49.15 87.51
CA ALA A 2 64.41 48.31 86.35
C ALA A 2 64.00 46.94 86.90
N ARG A 3 62.73 46.82 87.32
CA ARG A 3 62.12 45.57 87.73
C ARG A 3 61.17 45.12 86.63
N THR A 4 61.60 44.06 85.94
CA THR A 4 60.76 42.92 85.56
C THR A 4 59.38 43.25 84.96
N LEU A 5 59.34 43.55 83.67
CA LEU A 5 58.16 43.27 82.84
C LEU A 5 58.43 42.05 81.96
N LYS A 6 58.94 40.99 82.59
CA LYS A 6 58.97 39.65 82.03
C LYS A 6 57.67 38.98 82.45
N ASN A 7 56.55 39.31 81.80
CA ASN A 7 55.64 38.29 81.26
C ASN A 7 54.29 38.74 80.65
N ASP A 8 53.73 39.93 80.88
CA ASP A 8 52.27 40.10 80.59
C ASP A 8 51.83 41.17 79.57
N PHE A 9 52.67 41.58 78.61
CA PHE A 9 52.21 42.43 77.49
C PHE A 9 52.15 41.62 76.20
N ARG A 10 50.99 41.04 75.92
CA ARG A 10 50.88 39.97 74.91
C ARG A 10 49.55 39.97 74.15
N THR A 11 48.81 41.08 74.17
CA THR A 11 47.56 41.18 73.40
C THR A 11 47.59 42.37 72.44
N ALA A 12 46.78 42.33 71.37
CA ALA A 12 46.62 43.46 70.45
C ALA A 12 46.20 44.77 71.17
N THR A 13 45.56 44.64 72.34
CA THR A 13 45.19 45.74 73.24
C THR A 13 46.39 46.47 73.85
N ASP A 14 47.57 45.84 73.93
CA ASP A 14 48.78 46.50 74.42
C ASP A 14 49.44 47.38 73.36
N ALA A 15 49.22 47.11 72.06
CA ALA A 15 49.80 47.89 70.96
C ALA A 15 49.15 49.28 70.81
N THR A 16 47.86 49.41 71.14
CA THR A 16 47.17 50.71 71.16
C THR A 16 47.67 51.61 72.31
N ARG A 17 48.15 51.02 73.41
CA ARG A 17 48.71 51.75 74.56
C ARG A 17 50.02 52.48 74.25
N PHE A 18 50.71 52.10 73.17
CA PHE A 18 51.94 52.73 72.69
C PHE A 18 51.74 53.57 71.42
N GLY A 19 50.52 54.06 71.17
CA GLY A 19 50.23 54.96 70.05
C GLY A 19 50.50 54.33 68.67
N GLY A 20 50.40 53.01 68.56
CA GLY A 20 50.68 52.27 67.31
C GLY A 20 52.17 52.09 67.01
N GLN A 21 53.08 52.56 67.87
CA GLN A 21 54.51 52.32 67.72
C GLN A 21 54.88 50.99 68.36
N PHE A 22 55.24 49.99 67.53
CA PHE A 22 55.81 48.74 68.01
C PHE A 22 57.22 49.01 68.57
N PRO A 23 57.49 48.74 69.87
CA PRO A 23 58.81 48.90 70.45
C PRO A 23 59.89 48.17 69.63
N THR A 24 61.10 48.72 69.52
CA THR A 24 62.23 48.14 68.76
C THR A 24 62.52 46.69 69.11
N PHE A 25 62.25 46.29 70.36
CA PHE A 25 62.28 44.91 70.83
C PHE A 25 61.45 43.95 69.96
N TYR A 26 60.28 44.38 69.47
CA TYR A 26 59.39 43.61 68.61
C TYR A 26 59.77 43.66 67.13
N LYS A 27 60.71 44.52 66.73
CA LYS A 27 61.24 44.59 65.36
C LYS A 27 62.45 43.70 65.15
N ASP A 28 63.15 43.32 66.23
CA ASP A 28 64.37 42.54 66.15
C ASP A 28 64.07 41.03 66.28
N LEU A 29 64.21 40.30 65.16
CA LEU A 29 63.88 38.88 65.10
C LEU A 29 64.68 38.03 66.11
N GLY A 30 65.88 38.46 66.49
CA GLY A 30 66.74 37.77 67.46
C GLY A 30 66.17 37.72 68.89
N ASN A 31 65.19 38.58 69.22
CA ASN A 31 64.56 38.62 70.54
C ASN A 31 63.45 37.57 70.73
N PHE A 32 63.07 36.87 69.65
CA PHE A 32 62.05 35.81 69.69
C PHE A 32 62.70 34.46 69.42
N THR A 33 63.10 33.75 70.48
CA THR A 33 63.64 32.39 70.38
C THR A 33 62.51 31.34 70.49
N GLY A 34 62.32 30.50 69.48
CA GLY A 34 61.35 29.39 69.48
C GLY A 34 59.99 29.69 68.83
N ASN A 35 59.01 28.80 69.00
CA ASN A 35 57.66 28.96 68.41
C ASN A 35 56.91 30.12 69.09
N LEU A 36 56.51 31.13 68.34
CA LEU A 36 55.61 32.18 68.83
C LEU A 36 54.14 31.70 68.70
N PRO A 37 53.36 31.61 69.81
CA PRO A 37 51.97 31.16 69.75
C PRO A 37 51.06 32.10 68.94
N LEU A 38 50.00 31.54 68.34
CA LEU A 38 48.98 32.28 67.55
C LEU A 38 48.39 33.48 68.32
N ALA A 39 48.06 33.27 69.60
CA ALA A 39 47.51 34.30 70.48
C ALA A 39 48.41 35.53 70.68
N ARG A 40 49.67 35.45 70.24
CA ARG A 40 50.68 36.51 70.34
C ARG A 40 51.12 37.02 68.97
N GLY A 41 50.33 36.79 67.92
CA GLY A 41 50.62 37.20 66.54
C GLY A 41 51.67 36.35 65.83
N GLY A 42 52.02 35.19 66.40
CA GLY A 42 52.90 34.21 65.75
C GLY A 42 52.14 33.24 64.84
N THR A 43 52.87 32.35 64.16
CA THR A 43 52.28 31.30 63.32
C THR A 43 52.10 29.97 64.05
N GLY A 44 52.54 29.85 65.31
CA GLY A 44 52.47 28.59 66.08
C GLY A 44 53.53 27.54 65.74
N GLY A 45 54.36 27.76 64.71
CA GLY A 45 55.33 26.79 64.19
C GLY A 45 56.67 27.38 63.76
N THR A 46 57.75 26.59 63.83
CA THR A 46 59.10 26.94 63.32
C THR A 46 59.39 26.42 61.92
N THR A 47 58.53 25.56 61.38
CA THR A 47 58.56 25.16 59.97
C THR A 47 57.28 25.62 59.27
N SER A 48 57.34 25.82 57.96
CA SER A 48 56.14 26.17 57.18
C SER A 48 55.03 25.13 57.34
N SER A 49 55.34 23.85 57.59
CA SER A 49 54.33 22.81 57.82
C SER A 49 53.60 23.02 59.14
N THR A 50 54.35 23.18 60.23
CA THR A 50 53.76 23.36 61.56
C THR A 50 53.01 24.69 61.68
N ALA A 51 53.51 25.75 61.02
CA ALA A 51 52.84 27.04 60.93
C ALA A 51 51.48 26.95 60.20
N ARG A 52 51.44 26.21 59.08
CA ARG A 52 50.20 25.96 58.33
C ARG A 52 49.17 25.17 59.13
N THR A 53 49.60 24.11 59.83
CA THR A 53 48.73 23.32 60.71
C THR A 53 48.14 24.18 61.83
N SER A 54 48.94 25.03 62.47
CA SER A 54 48.47 25.93 63.52
C SER A 54 47.50 27.00 63.02
N LEU A 55 47.67 27.48 61.78
CA LEU A 55 46.79 28.48 61.17
C LEU A 55 45.58 27.87 60.44
N GLU A 56 45.43 26.54 60.45
CA GLU A 56 44.39 25.81 59.71
C GLU A 56 44.38 26.11 58.20
N VAL A 57 45.53 26.48 57.62
CA VAL A 57 45.68 26.77 56.18
C VAL A 57 46.40 25.65 55.45
N TYR A 58 45.88 25.23 54.30
CA TYR A 58 46.48 24.18 53.49
C TYR A 58 47.67 24.71 52.68
N SER A 59 48.67 23.86 52.41
CA SER A 59 49.73 24.18 51.44
C SER A 59 49.19 24.23 50.03
N LYS A 60 49.92 24.92 49.14
CA LYS A 60 49.64 24.86 47.70
C LYS A 60 49.60 23.41 47.20
N SER A 61 50.52 22.54 47.63
CA SER A 61 50.51 21.13 47.24
C SER A 61 49.28 20.38 47.75
N GLU A 62 48.81 20.66 48.96
CA GLU A 62 47.60 20.03 49.53
C GLU A 62 46.33 20.55 48.86
N VAL A 63 46.28 21.84 48.53
CA VAL A 63 45.20 22.43 47.73
C VAL A 63 45.20 21.82 46.34
N ASP A 64 46.35 21.78 45.67
CA ASP A 64 46.50 21.22 44.33
C ASP A 64 46.16 19.72 44.34
N GLN A 65 46.56 18.96 45.37
CA GLN A 65 46.16 17.55 45.54
C GLN A 65 44.67 17.39 45.83
N LYS A 66 44.06 18.23 46.67
CA LYS A 66 42.62 18.18 46.93
C LYS A 66 41.82 18.53 45.68
N VAL A 67 42.24 19.55 44.94
CA VAL A 67 41.67 19.93 43.63
C VAL A 67 41.89 18.82 42.59
N ALA A 68 43.05 18.15 42.60
CA ALA A 68 43.31 16.99 41.74
C ALA A 68 42.54 15.73 42.17
N THR A 69 42.23 15.55 43.45
CA THR A 69 41.42 14.42 43.95
C THR A 69 39.94 14.60 43.59
N VAL A 70 39.49 15.85 43.41
CA VAL A 70 38.19 16.17 42.76
C VAL A 70 38.20 15.78 41.26
N ASN A 71 39.39 15.61 40.65
CA ASN A 71 39.62 15.08 39.31
C ASN A 71 40.25 13.65 39.36
N ASN A 72 39.63 12.74 40.11
CA ASN A 72 40.12 11.38 40.32
C ASN A 72 40.33 10.59 39.00
N PRO A 73 41.50 9.95 38.78
CA PRO A 73 41.73 9.04 37.65
C PRO A 73 40.91 7.73 37.69
N ASN A 74 40.18 7.45 38.78
CA ASN A 74 39.36 6.24 38.95
C ASN A 74 37.86 6.50 39.23
N GLY A 75 37.26 7.47 38.53
CA GLY A 75 35.82 7.43 38.24
C GLY A 75 34.99 8.56 38.84
N THR A 76 34.31 9.28 37.94
CA THR A 76 33.30 10.34 38.13
C THR A 76 33.87 11.75 38.31
N TYR A 77 33.97 12.48 37.19
CA TYR A 77 34.27 13.90 37.17
C TYR A 77 33.02 14.70 37.52
N ASN A 78 33.03 15.41 38.66
CA ASN A 78 32.15 16.57 38.82
C ASN A 78 32.86 17.76 38.18
N ILE A 79 32.66 17.94 36.88
CA ILE A 79 33.08 19.16 36.19
C ILE A 79 32.19 20.29 36.74
N ILE A 80 32.64 21.01 37.78
CA ILE A 80 32.02 22.28 38.16
C ILE A 80 32.62 23.35 37.24
N LEU A 81 31.97 23.59 36.09
CA LEU A 81 32.24 24.77 35.27
C LEU A 81 31.43 25.93 35.85
N ASN A 82 32.05 26.70 36.74
CA ASN A 82 31.50 27.99 37.14
C ASN A 82 31.89 29.01 36.06
N GLY A 83 30.94 29.37 35.19
CA GLY A 83 31.13 30.32 34.10
C GLY A 83 30.77 29.72 32.73
N SER A 84 29.98 30.46 31.97
CA SER A 84 29.49 30.12 30.63
C SER A 84 30.57 29.50 29.73
N ASN A 85 30.59 28.17 29.56
CA ASN A 85 31.21 27.38 28.46
C ASN A 85 30.97 25.89 28.76
N SER A 86 30.12 25.17 28.00
CA SER A 86 30.44 24.39 26.79
C SER A 86 31.49 23.29 27.01
N VAL A 87 31.01 22.06 27.19
CA VAL A 87 31.80 20.82 27.10
C VAL A 87 32.54 20.83 25.76
N THR A 88 33.86 20.97 25.79
CA THR A 88 34.71 20.94 24.59
C THR A 88 35.25 19.52 24.40
N VAL A 89 35.08 19.01 23.19
CA VAL A 89 35.13 17.58 22.86
C VAL A 89 36.28 17.33 21.90
N GLY A 90 37.12 16.34 22.23
CA GLY A 90 38.20 15.89 21.36
C GLY A 90 37.70 15.30 20.03
N THR A 91 38.52 15.44 19.00
CA THR A 91 38.19 15.36 17.56
C THR A 91 37.81 13.99 17.00
N SER A 92 37.22 13.07 17.76
CA SER A 92 36.77 11.79 17.17
C SER A 92 35.54 11.14 17.81
N SER A 93 35.33 11.20 19.14
CA SER A 93 34.13 10.64 19.78
C SER A 93 33.97 11.14 21.21
N ILE A 94 32.74 11.41 21.64
CA ILE A 94 32.39 11.49 23.07
C ILE A 94 31.61 10.23 23.41
N SER A 95 32.04 9.52 24.45
CA SER A 95 31.21 8.49 25.07
C SER A 95 30.67 9.05 26.40
N LEU A 96 29.40 9.45 26.44
CA LEU A 96 28.71 9.77 27.69
C LEU A 96 28.01 8.53 28.22
N ALA A 97 28.58 7.91 29.26
CA ALA A 97 27.89 6.88 30.03
C ALA A 97 27.15 7.56 31.20
N ILE A 98 25.83 7.67 31.11
CA ILE A 98 24.98 8.27 32.15
C ILE A 98 24.08 7.17 32.70
N SER A 99 24.37 6.70 33.91
CA SER A 99 23.57 5.67 34.57
C SER A 99 22.46 6.31 35.41
N ASN A 100 21.24 5.75 35.34
CA ASN A 100 20.07 6.10 36.16
C ASN A 100 19.63 7.58 36.09
N ASN A 101 20.06 8.33 35.08
CA ASN A 101 19.73 9.74 34.90
C ASN A 101 19.33 10.03 33.44
N ASN A 102 18.64 11.15 33.22
CA ASN A 102 18.22 11.57 31.88
C ASN A 102 19.27 12.46 31.21
N VAL A 103 19.41 12.34 29.89
CA VAL A 103 20.15 13.28 29.05
C VAL A 103 19.16 14.29 28.47
N VAL A 104 19.11 15.49 29.04
CA VAL A 104 18.25 16.56 28.53
C VAL A 104 19.02 17.38 27.50
N VAL A 105 18.63 17.29 26.23
CA VAL A 105 19.06 18.24 25.19
C VAL A 105 18.00 19.32 25.08
N ALA A 106 18.19 20.42 25.79
CA ALA A 106 17.32 21.58 25.72
C ALA A 106 17.67 22.45 24.51
N SER A 107 17.41 21.95 23.30
CA SER A 107 17.55 22.73 22.06
C SER A 107 16.18 22.86 21.38
N SER A 108 15.92 24.02 20.77
CA SER A 108 14.78 24.20 19.86
C SER A 108 14.99 23.52 18.50
N SER A 109 16.22 23.06 18.22
CA SER A 109 16.63 22.45 16.95
C SER A 109 16.76 20.92 16.98
N GLY A 110 16.50 20.29 18.13
CA GLY A 110 16.60 18.83 18.29
C GLY A 110 18.03 18.28 18.39
N MET A 111 18.15 16.95 18.27
CA MET A 111 19.41 16.20 18.23
C MET A 111 19.58 15.61 16.83
N ASP A 112 20.70 15.85 16.16
CA ASP A 112 21.04 15.20 14.90
C ASP A 112 21.82 13.90 15.17
N ILE A 113 21.32 12.78 14.67
CA ILE A 113 21.93 11.46 14.80
C ILE A 113 22.14 10.93 13.39
N THR A 114 23.39 10.97 12.92
CA THR A 114 23.76 10.56 11.56
C THR A 114 24.03 9.07 11.42
N GLY A 115 24.11 8.35 12.55
CA GLY A 115 24.32 6.90 12.62
C GLY A 115 23.15 6.17 13.26
N ASN A 116 23.44 5.04 13.91
CA ASN A 116 22.43 4.23 14.57
C ASN A 116 22.06 4.80 15.95
N LEU A 117 20.76 4.85 16.25
CA LEU A 117 20.23 5.07 17.59
C LEU A 117 19.63 3.74 18.10
N THR A 118 20.08 3.27 19.27
CA THR A 118 19.47 2.13 19.96
C THR A 118 18.71 2.64 21.19
N VAL A 119 17.40 2.40 21.24
CA VAL A 119 16.54 2.75 22.38
C VAL A 119 15.91 1.46 22.91
N SER A 120 16.14 1.15 24.18
CA SER A 120 15.57 -0.03 24.85
C SER A 120 14.20 0.24 25.50
N GLY A 121 13.71 1.49 25.45
CA GLY A 121 12.43 1.94 25.99
C GLY A 121 11.57 2.66 24.94
N THR A 122 10.75 3.61 25.39
CA THR A 122 9.83 4.38 24.53
C THR A 122 10.47 5.67 24.02
N ILE A 123 10.19 6.04 22.77
CA ILE A 123 10.44 7.38 22.22
C ILE A 123 9.09 8.11 22.21
N ASP A 124 8.93 9.14 23.03
CA ASP A 124 7.72 9.98 23.07
C ASP A 124 7.86 11.16 22.10
N GLY A 125 6.74 11.61 21.51
CA GLY A 125 6.72 12.78 20.62
C GLY A 125 7.22 12.55 19.17
N VAL A 126 7.18 11.32 18.66
CA VAL A 126 7.49 11.03 17.24
C VAL A 126 6.36 11.54 16.32
N THR A 127 6.34 12.85 16.04
CA THR A 127 5.24 13.51 15.34
C THR A 127 5.11 13.10 13.86
N ASN A 128 6.15 12.52 13.23
CA ASN A 128 6.17 12.16 11.80
C ASN A 128 6.18 10.65 11.47
N ALA A 129 6.25 9.75 12.46
CA ALA A 129 5.95 8.34 12.21
C ALA A 129 4.45 8.17 11.98
N ALA A 130 3.63 8.89 12.76
CA ALA A 130 2.19 8.94 12.62
C ALA A 130 1.76 9.54 11.27
N SER A 131 2.46 10.51 10.67
CA SER A 131 2.07 11.11 9.38
C SER A 131 2.37 10.22 8.17
N LYS A 132 3.43 9.42 8.23
CA LYS A 132 3.72 8.39 7.21
C LYS A 132 2.87 7.13 7.42
N ALA A 133 2.49 6.82 8.65
CA ALA A 133 1.57 5.73 8.97
C ALA A 133 0.09 6.09 8.74
N SER A 134 -0.29 7.37 8.89
CA SER A 134 -1.69 7.81 8.75
C SER A 134 -2.14 7.88 7.31
N THR A 135 -1.28 8.09 6.31
CA THR A 135 -1.70 8.00 4.90
C THR A 135 -2.06 6.59 4.44
N ALA A 136 -1.84 5.56 5.26
CA ALA A 136 -2.28 4.19 5.03
C ALA A 136 -3.70 3.93 5.58
N PHE A 137 -4.65 4.85 5.36
CA PHE A 137 -6.04 4.70 5.84
C PHE A 137 -6.82 3.54 5.20
N GLY A 138 -6.24 2.77 4.28
CA GLY A 138 -6.90 1.62 3.64
C GLY A 138 -6.54 0.25 4.21
N TRP A 139 -5.38 0.09 4.89
CA TRP A 139 -4.78 -1.24 5.11
C TRP A 139 -4.68 -1.66 6.59
N GLY A 140 -5.25 -0.87 7.51
CA GLY A 140 -5.39 -1.23 8.92
C GLY A 140 -4.17 -0.92 9.81
N ASP A 141 -4.25 -1.31 11.08
CA ASP A 141 -3.21 -1.12 12.09
C ASP A 141 -2.00 -2.04 11.84
N HIS A 142 -0.89 -1.44 11.43
CA HIS A 142 0.38 -2.11 11.12
C HIS A 142 1.16 -2.62 12.34
N SER A 143 0.67 -2.37 13.56
CA SER A 143 1.27 -2.90 14.79
C SER A 143 0.63 -4.20 15.26
N ILE A 144 -0.50 -4.60 14.68
CA ILE A 144 -1.34 -5.71 15.18
C ILE A 144 -1.52 -6.84 14.16
N VAL A 145 -1.42 -6.60 12.85
CA VAL A 145 -1.71 -7.62 11.83
C VAL A 145 -0.51 -7.85 10.91
N GLY A 146 -0.09 -9.12 10.81
CA GLY A 146 0.95 -9.56 9.89
C GLY A 146 0.60 -9.19 8.46
N TYR A 147 1.46 -8.41 7.82
CA TYR A 147 1.32 -8.03 6.42
C TYR A 147 1.06 -9.27 5.56
N LEU A 148 0.19 -9.13 4.57
CA LEU A 148 0.00 -10.12 3.53
C LEU A 148 1.29 -10.18 2.67
N THR A 149 2.19 -11.12 2.98
CA THR A 149 3.52 -11.23 2.34
C THR A 149 3.48 -11.88 0.95
N SER A 150 2.32 -12.34 0.51
CA SER A 150 2.07 -12.87 -0.83
C SER A 150 0.59 -12.78 -1.15
N VAL A 151 0.23 -12.61 -2.43
CA VAL A 151 -1.17 -12.76 -2.87
C VAL A 151 -1.57 -14.20 -2.55
N PRO A 152 -2.54 -14.43 -1.66
CA PRO A 152 -2.96 -15.78 -1.33
C PRO A 152 -3.49 -16.41 -2.61
N ASN A 153 -3.10 -17.66 -2.85
CA ASN A 153 -3.71 -18.46 -3.90
C ASN A 153 -5.17 -18.70 -3.50
N ASN A 154 -6.04 -17.76 -3.86
CA ASN A 154 -7.44 -17.82 -3.51
C ASN A 154 -8.09 -18.88 -4.39
N SER A 155 -8.47 -20.00 -3.78
CA SER A 155 -9.38 -20.94 -4.41
C SER A 155 -10.72 -20.25 -4.65
N LEU A 156 -11.42 -20.60 -5.74
CA LEU A 156 -12.71 -19.98 -6.09
C LEU A 156 -13.74 -20.02 -4.96
N ASN A 157 -13.70 -21.03 -4.09
CA ASN A 157 -14.57 -21.16 -2.91
C ASN A 157 -14.27 -20.17 -1.76
N GLN A 158 -13.28 -19.29 -1.92
CA GLN A 158 -13.01 -18.19 -0.98
C GLN A 158 -13.68 -16.88 -1.39
N LEU A 159 -14.19 -16.79 -2.61
CA LEU A 159 -15.00 -15.66 -3.04
C LEU A 159 -16.36 -15.75 -2.34
N THR A 160 -16.76 -14.66 -1.68
CA THR A 160 -17.98 -14.62 -0.85
C THR A 160 -19.27 -14.82 -1.66
N ASP A 161 -19.20 -14.60 -2.96
CA ASP A 161 -20.26 -14.74 -3.95
C ASP A 161 -20.14 -16.01 -4.79
N VAL A 162 -19.29 -16.96 -4.40
CA VAL A 162 -19.12 -18.25 -5.11
C VAL A 162 -19.29 -19.42 -4.15
N THR A 163 -20.29 -20.24 -4.40
CA THR A 163 -20.54 -21.47 -3.66
C THR A 163 -20.15 -22.71 -4.50
N ILE A 164 -19.13 -23.45 -4.03
CA ILE A 164 -18.73 -24.74 -4.60
C ILE A 164 -19.08 -25.84 -3.59
N GLN A 165 -20.25 -26.47 -3.74
CA GLN A 165 -20.74 -27.47 -2.78
C GLN A 165 -20.13 -28.86 -2.99
N THR A 166 -19.79 -29.20 -4.24
CA THR A 166 -19.08 -30.42 -4.63
C THR A 166 -18.01 -30.09 -5.67
N ASN A 167 -17.00 -30.95 -5.80
CA ASN A 167 -15.95 -30.73 -6.80
C ASN A 167 -16.58 -30.73 -8.20
N PRO A 168 -16.32 -29.70 -9.03
CA PRO A 168 -16.90 -29.65 -10.37
C PRO A 168 -16.42 -30.82 -11.22
N THR A 169 -17.30 -31.28 -12.11
CA THR A 169 -17.05 -32.30 -13.13
C THR A 169 -16.99 -31.64 -14.51
N ALA A 170 -16.45 -32.35 -15.50
CA ALA A 170 -16.30 -31.82 -16.85
C ALA A 170 -17.65 -31.40 -17.45
N GLY A 171 -17.71 -30.18 -17.99
CA GLY A 171 -18.92 -29.61 -18.60
C GLY A 171 -19.81 -28.80 -17.65
N GLN A 172 -19.43 -28.62 -16.39
CA GLN A 172 -20.12 -27.71 -15.48
C GLN A 172 -19.61 -26.27 -15.60
N PHE A 173 -20.47 -25.32 -15.27
CA PHE A 173 -20.21 -23.89 -15.33
C PHE A 173 -20.48 -23.24 -13.97
N LEU A 174 -19.92 -22.05 -13.74
CA LEU A 174 -20.42 -21.15 -12.72
C LEU A 174 -21.63 -20.40 -13.29
N ILE A 175 -22.78 -20.62 -12.68
CA ILE A 175 -24.07 -20.05 -13.09
C ILE A 175 -24.55 -19.18 -11.93
N TYR A 176 -24.95 -17.94 -12.22
CA TYR A 176 -25.53 -17.08 -11.21
C TYR A 176 -26.90 -17.62 -10.81
N ASP A 177 -27.07 -17.96 -9.55
CA ASP A 177 -28.33 -18.40 -8.97
C ASP A 177 -29.04 -17.19 -8.37
N SER A 178 -30.05 -16.66 -9.08
CA SER A 178 -30.82 -15.51 -8.59
C SER A 178 -31.62 -15.81 -7.32
N THR A 179 -31.89 -17.08 -7.00
CA THR A 179 -32.60 -17.50 -5.79
C THR A 179 -31.70 -17.35 -4.57
N ASN A 180 -30.41 -17.68 -4.73
CA ASN A 180 -29.40 -17.67 -3.67
C ASN A 180 -28.49 -16.42 -3.70
N ALA A 181 -28.58 -15.61 -4.76
CA ALA A 181 -27.78 -14.41 -4.99
C ALA A 181 -26.26 -14.64 -5.01
N ASP A 182 -25.83 -15.80 -5.50
CA ASP A 182 -24.43 -16.20 -5.63
C ASP A 182 -24.18 -17.02 -6.91
N PHE A 183 -22.91 -17.17 -7.31
CA PHE A 183 -22.51 -18.06 -8.38
C PHE A 183 -22.35 -19.48 -7.85
N ARG A 184 -22.99 -20.45 -8.51
CA ARG A 184 -22.96 -21.86 -8.13
C ARG A 184 -22.46 -22.71 -9.28
N VAL A 185 -21.77 -23.80 -8.95
CA VAL A 185 -21.45 -24.84 -9.93
C VAL A 185 -22.73 -25.53 -10.36
N GLY A 186 -23.03 -25.50 -11.65
CA GLY A 186 -24.24 -26.11 -12.21
C GLY A 186 -24.06 -26.55 -13.66
N SER A 187 -25.09 -27.21 -14.17
CA SER A 187 -25.21 -27.53 -15.60
C SER A 187 -26.13 -26.51 -16.27
N LEU A 188 -25.83 -26.17 -17.53
CA LEU A 188 -26.73 -25.35 -18.33
C LEU A 188 -28.00 -26.17 -18.65
N ASP A 189 -29.13 -25.78 -18.07
CA ASP A 189 -30.43 -26.36 -18.39
C ASP A 189 -31.07 -25.61 -19.57
N LEU A 190 -31.26 -26.31 -20.69
CA LEU A 190 -31.93 -25.80 -21.88
C LEU A 190 -33.35 -26.36 -22.04
N SER A 191 -33.83 -27.20 -21.12
CA SER A 191 -35.11 -27.91 -21.25
C SER A 191 -36.33 -27.00 -21.28
N GLY A 192 -36.24 -25.80 -20.68
CA GLY A 192 -37.27 -24.76 -20.73
C GLY A 192 -37.10 -23.74 -21.88
N GLN A 193 -36.04 -23.87 -22.69
CA GLN A 193 -35.74 -22.90 -23.73
C GLN A 193 -36.36 -23.32 -25.07
N SER A 194 -37.00 -22.36 -25.74
CA SER A 194 -37.49 -22.54 -27.12
C SER A 194 -36.42 -22.09 -28.12
N ILE A 195 -36.37 -22.74 -29.30
CA ILE A 195 -35.53 -22.28 -30.42
C ILE A 195 -35.94 -20.88 -30.92
N ASN A 196 -37.19 -20.46 -30.65
CA ASN A 196 -37.69 -19.11 -30.93
C ASN A 196 -36.95 -18.00 -30.16
N ASN A 197 -36.12 -18.34 -29.17
CA ASN A 197 -35.28 -17.38 -28.48
C ASN A 197 -34.05 -16.98 -29.30
N LEU A 198 -33.74 -17.68 -30.39
CA LEU A 198 -32.70 -17.27 -31.33
C LEU A 198 -33.20 -16.07 -32.15
N SER A 199 -32.33 -15.07 -32.34
CA SER A 199 -32.70 -13.79 -32.97
C SER A 199 -33.17 -13.90 -34.41
N ASP A 200 -32.79 -14.99 -35.09
CA ASP A 200 -33.05 -15.28 -36.49
C ASP A 200 -34.06 -16.42 -36.66
N VAL A 201 -34.78 -16.81 -35.61
CA VAL A 201 -35.80 -17.87 -35.65
C VAL A 201 -37.14 -17.31 -35.22
N ASP A 202 -38.17 -17.55 -36.03
CA ASP A 202 -39.55 -17.20 -35.71
C ASP A 202 -40.46 -18.42 -35.90
N THR A 203 -40.74 -19.10 -34.79
CA THR A 203 -41.75 -20.15 -34.66
C THR A 203 -42.99 -19.65 -33.90
N ALA A 204 -43.09 -18.36 -33.60
CA ALA A 204 -44.19 -17.76 -32.83
C ALA A 204 -45.25 -17.16 -33.75
N SER A 205 -44.83 -16.42 -34.79
CA SER A 205 -45.75 -15.85 -35.79
C SER A 205 -46.35 -16.92 -36.71
N SER A 206 -45.65 -18.04 -36.87
CA SER A 206 -46.10 -19.22 -37.60
C SER A 206 -45.70 -20.48 -36.84
N PRO A 207 -46.56 -20.98 -35.93
CA PRO A 207 -46.28 -22.18 -35.15
C PRO A 207 -46.07 -23.41 -36.04
N PRO A 208 -45.04 -24.24 -35.81
CA PRO A 208 -44.76 -25.41 -36.63
C PRO A 208 -45.84 -26.47 -36.44
N VAL A 209 -46.27 -27.09 -37.54
CA VAL A 209 -47.11 -28.29 -37.55
C VAL A 209 -46.32 -29.52 -38.02
N THR A 210 -46.84 -30.72 -37.74
CA THR A 210 -46.20 -31.97 -38.17
C THR A 210 -45.99 -31.98 -39.68
N GLY A 211 -44.73 -32.14 -40.10
CA GLY A 211 -44.34 -32.14 -41.51
C GLY A 211 -43.78 -30.81 -42.02
N ASP A 212 -43.72 -29.76 -41.19
CA ASP A 212 -43.03 -28.54 -41.54
C ASP A 212 -41.51 -28.69 -41.45
N LEU A 213 -40.81 -27.88 -42.24
CA LEU A 213 -39.38 -27.63 -42.17
C LEU A 213 -39.12 -26.17 -41.84
N MET A 214 -37.93 -25.89 -41.29
CA MET A 214 -37.48 -24.51 -41.15
C MET A 214 -36.97 -24.00 -42.51
N LYS A 215 -37.56 -22.91 -42.99
CA LYS A 215 -37.15 -22.23 -44.23
C LYS A 215 -36.74 -20.80 -43.95
N TRP A 216 -35.66 -20.35 -44.57
CA TRP A 216 -35.25 -18.96 -44.52
C TRP A 216 -36.18 -18.11 -45.39
N ASN A 217 -36.94 -17.19 -44.78
CA ASN A 217 -37.89 -16.33 -45.50
C ASN A 217 -37.28 -15.01 -46.00
N GLY A 218 -35.95 -14.84 -45.87
CA GLY A 218 -35.24 -13.59 -46.17
C GLY A 218 -34.89 -12.75 -44.94
N SER A 219 -35.53 -13.01 -43.79
CA SER A 219 -35.24 -12.32 -42.53
C SER A 219 -35.07 -13.25 -41.33
N ASN A 220 -35.86 -14.33 -41.25
CA ASN A 220 -35.83 -15.31 -40.17
C ASN A 220 -36.00 -16.73 -40.75
N TRP A 221 -35.58 -17.73 -39.99
CA TRP A 221 -36.01 -19.11 -40.15
C TRP A 221 -37.43 -19.27 -39.61
N VAL A 222 -38.36 -19.65 -40.48
CA VAL A 222 -39.77 -19.85 -40.14
C VAL A 222 -40.21 -21.28 -40.49
N PRO A 223 -41.13 -21.89 -39.73
CA PRO A 223 -41.78 -23.12 -40.15
C PRO A 223 -42.58 -22.92 -41.44
N ASP A 224 -42.40 -23.83 -42.40
CA ASP A 224 -43.19 -23.88 -43.62
C ASP A 224 -43.23 -25.33 -44.14
N LYS A 225 -44.25 -25.66 -44.92
CA LYS A 225 -44.52 -27.03 -45.36
C LYS A 225 -43.35 -27.64 -46.12
N ASP A 226 -43.00 -28.87 -45.81
CA ASP A 226 -42.10 -29.66 -46.65
C ASP A 226 -42.79 -30.04 -47.97
N LEU A 227 -42.48 -29.30 -49.04
CA LEU A 227 -42.95 -29.63 -50.39
C LEU A 227 -42.09 -30.72 -51.06
N SER A 228 -40.98 -31.15 -50.45
CA SER A 228 -40.07 -32.13 -51.06
C SER A 228 -40.53 -33.59 -50.90
N ASN A 229 -41.31 -33.91 -49.86
CA ASN A 229 -41.81 -35.25 -49.55
C ASN A 229 -43.33 -35.44 -49.78
N ALA A 230 -44.05 -34.40 -50.24
CA ALA A 230 -45.42 -34.55 -50.72
C ALA A 230 -45.42 -35.23 -52.11
N VAL A 231 -46.55 -35.85 -52.50
CA VAL A 231 -46.80 -36.14 -53.92
C VAL A 231 -46.82 -34.79 -54.64
N GLN A 232 -45.66 -34.37 -55.14
CA GLN A 232 -45.50 -33.06 -55.75
C GLN A 232 -46.41 -33.01 -56.97
N THR A 233 -47.34 -32.07 -56.96
CA THR A 233 -48.03 -31.71 -58.20
C THR A 233 -47.11 -30.75 -58.94
N ILE A 234 -47.13 -30.77 -60.27
CA ILE A 234 -46.31 -29.84 -61.06
C ILE A 234 -46.61 -28.37 -60.75
N ASN A 235 -47.78 -28.09 -60.15
CA ASN A 235 -48.22 -26.77 -59.71
C ASN A 235 -47.58 -26.30 -58.38
N ASP A 236 -46.78 -27.14 -57.74
CA ASP A 236 -46.01 -26.73 -56.54
C ASP A 236 -44.78 -25.89 -56.93
N LEU A 237 -44.39 -25.91 -58.21
CA LEU A 237 -43.39 -24.99 -58.76
C LEU A 237 -43.99 -23.58 -58.83
N ASN A 238 -43.23 -22.58 -58.36
CA ASN A 238 -43.68 -21.18 -58.24
C ASN A 238 -44.05 -20.53 -59.59
N ASP A 239 -43.56 -21.08 -60.69
CA ASP A 239 -43.73 -20.59 -62.03
C ASP A 239 -44.66 -21.47 -62.87
N VAL A 240 -45.37 -22.45 -62.28
CA VAL A 240 -46.35 -23.30 -62.98
C VAL A 240 -47.77 -23.02 -62.51
N ASN A 241 -48.72 -22.93 -63.44
CA ASN A 241 -50.13 -22.76 -63.14
C ASN A 241 -51.01 -23.71 -63.97
N THR A 242 -51.23 -24.91 -63.44
CA THR A 242 -52.17 -25.92 -63.94
C THR A 242 -53.52 -25.93 -63.19
N VAL A 243 -53.68 -25.10 -62.16
CA VAL A 243 -54.92 -25.02 -61.37
C VAL A 243 -55.92 -24.04 -61.98
N ASN A 244 -55.49 -22.81 -62.29
CA ASN A 244 -56.38 -21.81 -62.89
C ASN A 244 -56.58 -22.05 -64.39
N ILE A 245 -55.66 -22.80 -65.02
CA ILE A 245 -55.77 -23.27 -66.40
C ILE A 245 -55.60 -24.78 -66.37
N VAL A 246 -56.72 -25.50 -66.36
CA VAL A 246 -56.73 -26.96 -66.22
C VAL A 246 -56.21 -27.61 -67.53
N PRO A 247 -55.19 -28.47 -67.49
CA PRO A 247 -54.74 -29.22 -68.66
C PRO A 247 -55.87 -30.11 -69.20
N ILE A 248 -56.09 -30.05 -70.51
CA ILE A 248 -56.93 -30.98 -71.26
C ILE A 248 -56.06 -31.91 -72.12
N ASN A 249 -56.66 -32.93 -72.75
CA ASN A 249 -55.94 -33.78 -73.70
C ASN A 249 -55.21 -32.93 -74.75
N ASN A 250 -53.96 -33.33 -75.03
CA ASN A 250 -53.02 -32.64 -75.92
C ASN A 250 -52.59 -31.24 -75.43
N SER A 251 -52.64 -30.98 -74.13
CA SER A 251 -52.01 -29.78 -73.56
C SER A 251 -50.51 -29.96 -73.40
N ILE A 252 -49.77 -28.92 -73.74
CA ILE A 252 -48.35 -28.76 -73.41
C ILE A 252 -48.19 -27.57 -72.45
N LEU A 253 -47.17 -27.59 -71.59
CA LEU A 253 -46.81 -26.39 -70.84
C LEU A 253 -46.10 -25.42 -71.77
N ALA A 254 -46.62 -24.20 -71.85
CA ALA A 254 -46.04 -23.12 -72.63
C ALA A 254 -45.82 -21.90 -71.73
N TRP A 255 -44.65 -21.27 -71.82
CA TRP A 255 -44.35 -20.05 -71.11
C TRP A 255 -45.26 -18.91 -71.60
N SER A 256 -46.02 -18.30 -70.69
CA SER A 256 -46.94 -17.19 -71.00
C SER A 256 -46.25 -15.83 -71.06
N GLY A 257 -45.00 -15.74 -70.61
CA GLY A 257 -44.33 -14.48 -70.26
C GLY A 257 -44.17 -14.30 -68.74
N SER A 258 -44.93 -15.02 -67.92
CA SER A 258 -44.86 -14.95 -66.45
C SER A 258 -44.97 -16.30 -65.74
N GLN A 259 -45.62 -17.30 -66.35
CA GLN A 259 -45.78 -18.65 -65.81
C GLN A 259 -45.84 -19.68 -66.94
N TRP A 260 -45.48 -20.93 -66.67
CA TRP A 260 -45.81 -22.11 -67.47
C TRP A 260 -47.29 -22.44 -67.29
N ILE A 261 -48.05 -22.33 -68.37
CA ILE A 261 -49.49 -22.62 -68.38
C ILE A 261 -49.82 -23.69 -69.43
N PRO A 262 -50.83 -24.55 -69.20
CA PRO A 262 -51.31 -25.46 -70.23
C PRO A 262 -51.85 -24.73 -71.45
N LYS A 263 -51.37 -25.11 -72.64
CA LYS A 263 -51.91 -24.69 -73.94
C LYS A 263 -52.15 -25.90 -74.82
N ASN A 264 -53.28 -25.89 -75.54
CA ASN A 264 -53.60 -26.97 -76.45
C ASN A 264 -52.67 -26.92 -77.67
N ILE A 265 -51.93 -28.00 -77.93
CA ILE A 265 -50.98 -28.05 -79.05
C ILE A 265 -51.69 -27.80 -80.40
N ASN A 266 -52.92 -28.27 -80.57
CA ASN A 266 -53.66 -28.17 -81.83
C ASN A 266 -54.04 -26.73 -82.19
N THR A 267 -54.10 -25.81 -81.22
CA THR A 267 -54.32 -24.38 -81.50
C THR A 267 -53.02 -23.63 -81.80
N LEU A 268 -51.86 -24.20 -81.46
CA LEU A 268 -50.56 -23.66 -81.84
C LEU A 268 -50.15 -24.08 -83.26
N VAL A 269 -50.47 -25.32 -83.68
CA VAL A 269 -50.06 -25.80 -85.01
C VAL A 269 -50.90 -25.22 -86.14
N SER A 270 -52.17 -24.88 -85.89
CA SER A 270 -53.10 -24.35 -86.89
C SER A 270 -52.79 -22.92 -87.37
N SER A 271 -51.91 -22.18 -86.68
CA SER A 271 -51.45 -20.85 -87.11
C SER A 271 -50.14 -20.84 -87.91
N SER A 272 -49.42 -21.98 -87.98
CA SER A 272 -48.05 -22.03 -88.54
C SER A 272 -47.90 -22.79 -89.86
N LEU A 273 -48.95 -23.47 -90.34
CA LEU A 273 -48.96 -24.11 -91.65
C LEU A 273 -50.00 -23.42 -92.54
N SER A 274 -49.62 -22.33 -93.21
CA SER A 274 -50.44 -21.88 -94.32
C SER A 274 -50.32 -22.91 -95.44
N LEU A 275 -51.43 -23.33 -96.02
CA LEU A 275 -51.46 -24.29 -97.13
C LEU A 275 -50.67 -23.79 -98.37
N THR A 276 -50.26 -22.52 -98.39
CA THR A 276 -49.37 -21.97 -99.42
C THR A 276 -47.94 -22.52 -99.34
N ASP A 277 -47.52 -23.04 -98.19
CA ASP A 277 -46.19 -23.66 -98.00
C ASP A 277 -46.18 -25.13 -98.47
N LEU A 278 -47.36 -25.69 -98.76
CA LEU A 278 -47.53 -26.96 -99.47
C LEU A 278 -47.68 -26.69 -100.98
N SER A 279 -46.73 -25.96 -101.55
CA SER A 279 -46.61 -25.85 -103.01
C SER A 279 -46.15 -27.20 -103.57
N VAL A 280 -47.10 -28.04 -103.95
CA VAL A 280 -46.83 -29.17 -104.85
C VAL A 280 -46.83 -28.65 -106.28
N ASP A 281 -45.63 -28.56 -106.87
CA ASP A 281 -45.44 -28.31 -108.30
C ASP A 281 -45.96 -29.51 -109.09
N PHE A 282 -47.20 -29.41 -109.58
CA PHE A 282 -47.70 -30.34 -110.58
C PHE A 282 -47.12 -29.89 -111.93
N GLY A 283 -45.86 -30.24 -112.18
CA GLY A 283 -45.15 -29.88 -113.40
C GLY A 283 -46.03 -30.07 -114.64
N GLU A 284 -45.97 -29.11 -115.56
CA GLU A 284 -46.86 -29.05 -116.72
C GLU A 284 -46.85 -30.37 -117.50
N VAL A 285 -48.04 -30.94 -117.65
CA VAL A 285 -48.26 -32.13 -118.47
C VAL A 285 -48.23 -31.70 -119.93
N SER A 286 -47.14 -32.03 -120.63
CA SER A 286 -47.01 -31.91 -122.09
C SER A 286 -47.74 -33.03 -122.82
#